data_AF-A0A7V1BNV3-F1
#
_entry.id   AF-A0A7V1BNV3-F1
#
_cell.length_a   1.000
_cell.length_b   1.000
_cell.length_c   1.000
_cell.angle_alpha   90.00
_cell.angle_beta   90.00
_cell.angle_gamma   90.00
#
_symmetry.space_group_name_H-M   'P 1'
#
loop_
_entity.id
_entity.type
_entity.pdbx_description
1 polymer ?
#
loop_
_entity_poly.entity_id
_entity_poly.type
_entity_poly.pdbx_seq_one_letter_code
_entity_poly.pdbx_strand_id
1 'polypeptide(L)'
;MTKQERIELEAAAFRNLVSHLNSRKDVQNIELMNLAGFCRNCLAKWYKGAADDMDIPVNLDEAREAIYGMPYTDWKNKYQKEATPAQQANFQNTQKPDKHES
;
A
#
# COMPACT_ATOMS: atom_id res chain seq x y z
N MET A 1 -26.45 11.28 5.42
CA MET A 1 -25.27 10.49 5.81
C MET A 1 -24.84 10.92 7.20
N THR A 2 -24.92 10.02 8.17
CA THR A 2 -24.39 10.21 9.53
C THR A 2 -22.87 10.03 9.53
N LYS A 3 -22.21 10.43 10.62
CA LYS A 3 -20.76 10.17 10.79
C LYS A 3 -20.45 8.67 10.72
N GLN A 4 -21.31 7.83 11.31
CA GLN A 4 -21.13 6.38 11.30
C GLN A 4 -21.26 5.80 9.90
N GLU A 5 -22.31 6.18 9.16
CA GLU A 5 -22.50 5.76 7.76
C GLU A 5 -21.30 6.16 6.87
N ARG A 6 -20.73 7.35 7.10
CA ARG A 6 -19.53 7.79 6.37
C ARG A 6 -18.33 6.88 6.63
N ILE A 7 -18.05 6.55 7.89
CA ILE A 7 -16.94 5.67 8.29
C ILE A 7 -17.11 4.28 7.66
N GLU A 8 -18.34 3.75 7.66
CA GLU A 8 -18.64 2.44 7.07
C GLU A 8 -18.40 2.42 5.56
N LEU A 9 -18.80 3.48 4.85
CA LEU A 9 -18.58 3.64 3.42
C LEU A 9 -17.09 3.80 3.07
N GLU A 10 -16.35 4.62 3.82
CA GLU A 10 -14.90 4.81 3.65
C GLU A 10 -14.14 3.49 3.88
N ALA A 11 -14.50 2.75 4.95
CA ALA A 11 -13.91 1.45 5.24
C ALA A 11 -14.27 0.41 4.16
N ALA A 12 -15.50 0.42 3.63
CA ALA A 12 -15.90 -0.46 2.53
C ALA A 12 -15.15 -0.16 1.23
N ALA A 13 -14.98 1.12 0.89
CA ALA A 13 -14.19 1.54 -0.27
C ALA A 13 -12.72 1.11 -0.13
N PHE A 14 -12.12 1.27 1.05
CA PHE A 14 -10.76 0.82 1.31
C PHE A 14 -10.61 -0.70 1.18
N ARG A 15 -11.53 -1.48 1.76
CA ARG A 15 -11.56 -2.95 1.59
C ARG A 15 -11.68 -3.36 0.12
N ASN A 16 -12.48 -2.63 -0.66
CA ASN A 16 -12.61 -2.87 -2.11
C ASN A 16 -11.32 -2.56 -2.87
N LEU A 17 -10.61 -1.48 -2.54
CA LEU A 17 -9.29 -1.17 -3.11
C LEU A 17 -8.28 -2.28 -2.80
N VAL A 18 -8.21 -2.72 -1.55
CA VAL A 18 -7.32 -3.81 -1.11
C VAL A 18 -7.65 -5.10 -1.87
N SER A 19 -8.93 -5.46 -1.97
CA SER A 19 -9.39 -6.62 -2.74
C SER A 19 -9.02 -6.52 -4.22
N HIS A 20 -9.20 -5.33 -4.83
CA HIS A 20 -8.80 -5.08 -6.22
C HIS A 20 -7.29 -5.24 -6.43
N LEU A 21 -6.46 -4.69 -5.55
CA LEU A 21 -5.01 -4.85 -5.62
C LEU A 21 -4.55 -6.29 -5.40
N ASN A 22 -5.30 -7.08 -4.62
CA ASN A 22 -5.05 -8.50 -4.40
C ASN A 22 -5.47 -9.39 -5.57
N SER A 23 -6.47 -8.99 -6.36
CA SER A 23 -6.79 -9.68 -7.63
C SER A 23 -5.78 -9.32 -8.72
N ARG A 24 -5.24 -8.10 -8.70
CA ARG A 24 -4.23 -7.58 -9.64
C ARG A 24 -2.78 -7.81 -9.20
N LYS A 25 -2.41 -9.09 -8.99
CA LYS A 25 -1.04 -9.49 -8.60
C LYS A 25 0.00 -9.22 -9.69
N ASP A 26 -0.43 -9.01 -10.93
CA ASP A 26 0.39 -8.57 -12.04
C ASP A 26 0.96 -7.17 -11.82
N VAL A 27 0.21 -6.28 -11.16
CA VAL A 27 0.61 -4.89 -10.90
C VAL A 27 1.67 -4.85 -9.81
N GLN A 28 2.91 -4.51 -10.17
CA GLN A 28 4.03 -4.47 -9.22
C GLN A 28 4.03 -3.17 -8.42
N ASN A 29 4.53 -3.23 -7.17
CA ASN A 29 4.61 -2.05 -6.32
C ASN A 29 5.49 -0.94 -6.93
N ILE A 30 6.56 -1.28 -7.65
CA ILE A 30 7.42 -0.29 -8.29
C ILE A 30 6.70 0.49 -9.39
N GLU A 31 5.76 -0.15 -10.08
CA GLU A 31 4.95 0.50 -11.12
C GLU A 31 3.96 1.48 -10.49
N LEU A 32 3.30 1.06 -9.40
CA LEU A 32 2.43 1.94 -8.63
C LEU A 32 3.20 3.14 -8.06
N MET A 33 4.40 2.91 -7.52
CA MET A 33 5.25 4.01 -7.03
C MET A 33 5.64 4.98 -8.15
N ASN A 34 6.08 4.46 -9.29
CA ASN A 34 6.50 5.29 -10.42
C ASN A 34 5.34 6.11 -11.02
N LEU A 35 4.12 5.57 -11.01
CA LEU A 35 2.95 6.20 -11.62
C LEU A 35 2.22 7.13 -10.66
N ALA A 36 2.03 6.72 -9.41
CA ALA A 36 1.07 7.31 -8.50
C ALA A 36 1.67 7.73 -7.14
N GLY A 37 2.97 7.51 -6.91
CA GLY A 37 3.63 7.88 -5.65
C GLY A 37 3.25 7.05 -4.42
N PHE A 38 2.41 6.02 -4.58
CA PHE A 38 2.08 5.08 -3.50
C PHE A 38 1.99 3.64 -4.01
N CYS A 39 2.08 2.67 -3.11
CA CYS A 39 1.88 1.25 -3.42
C CYS A 39 1.28 0.50 -2.23
N ARG A 40 1.16 -0.83 -2.31
CA ARG A 40 0.64 -1.68 -1.22
C ARG A 40 1.40 -1.49 0.09
N ASN A 41 2.72 -1.28 0.03
CA ASN A 41 3.52 -1.02 1.22
C ASN A 41 3.22 0.35 1.86
N CYS A 42 2.80 1.35 1.08
CA CYS A 42 2.33 2.62 1.62
C CYS A 42 1.01 2.43 2.36
N LEU A 43 0.07 1.67 1.78
CA LEU A 43 -1.19 1.33 2.45
C LEU A 43 -0.95 0.62 3.79
N ALA A 44 0.00 -0.31 3.85
CA ALA A 44 0.35 -1.00 5.10
C ALA A 44 0.96 -0.05 6.15
N LYS A 45 1.79 0.91 5.71
CA LYS A 45 2.32 1.95 6.61
C LYS A 45 1.22 2.88 7.13
N TRP A 46 0.28 3.28 6.29
CA TRP A 46 -0.87 4.10 6.72
C TRP A 46 -1.77 3.34 7.69
N TYR A 47 -2.01 2.06 7.43
CA TYR A 47 -2.77 1.19 8.34
C TYR A 47 -2.11 1.09 9.72
N LYS A 48 -0.79 0.84 9.76
CA LYS A 48 -0.03 0.80 11.01
C LYS A 48 -0.01 2.17 11.71
N GLY A 49 0.19 3.27 10.97
CA GLY A 49 0.16 4.62 11.52
C GLY A 49 -1.19 4.97 12.16
N ALA A 50 -2.30 4.60 11.51
CA ALA A 50 -3.63 4.78 12.08
C ALA A 50 -3.84 3.93 13.36
N ALA A 51 -3.26 2.74 13.44
CA ALA A 51 -3.28 1.93 14.65
C ALA A 51 -2.45 2.57 15.77
N ASP A 52 -1.27 3.12 15.45
CA ASP A 52 -0.43 3.85 16.41
C ASP A 52 -1.16 5.07 16.97
N ASP A 53 -1.83 5.87 16.12
CA ASP A 53 -2.62 7.04 16.53
C ASP A 53 -3.79 6.69 17.46
N MET A 54 -4.21 5.43 17.46
CA MET A 54 -5.29 4.89 18.29
C MET A 54 -4.77 4.03 19.45
N ASP A 55 -3.46 3.97 19.68
CA ASP A 55 -2.80 3.11 20.67
C ASP A 55 -3.18 1.61 20.55
N ILE A 56 -3.47 1.15 19.32
CA ILE A 56 -3.78 -0.25 19.02
C ILE A 56 -2.48 -0.97 18.63
N PRO A 57 -2.11 -2.08 19.30
CA PRO A 57 -0.88 -2.79 18.99
C PRO A 57 -1.01 -3.57 17.66
N VAL A 58 -0.55 -2.94 16.57
CA VAL A 58 -0.42 -3.56 15.25
C VAL A 58 1.02 -3.37 14.77
N ASN A 59 1.72 -4.49 14.52
CA ASN A 59 3.05 -4.45 13.94
C ASN A 59 2.98 -4.32 12.40
N LEU A 60 4.12 -4.02 11.77
CA LEU A 60 4.16 -3.77 10.33
C LEU A 60 3.86 -5.02 9.49
N ASP A 61 4.16 -6.22 10.00
CA ASP A 61 3.89 -7.46 9.28
C ASP A 61 2.40 -7.83 9.32
N GLU A 62 1.72 -7.60 10.45
CA GLU A 62 0.27 -7.69 10.56
C GLU A 62 -0.43 -6.68 9.63
N ALA A 63 0.06 -5.44 9.60
CA ALA A 63 -0.47 -4.41 8.69
C ALA A 63 -0.26 -4.79 7.22
N ARG A 64 0.89 -5.38 6.86
CA ARG A 64 1.11 -5.92 5.52
C ARG A 64 0.16 -7.06 5.23
N GLU A 65 -0.02 -8.01 6.13
CA GLU A 65 -0.92 -9.12 5.94
C GLU A 65 -2.36 -8.65 5.69
N ALA A 66 -2.82 -7.61 6.40
CA ALA A 66 -4.11 -6.98 6.14
C ALA A 66 -4.26 -6.41 4.71
N ILE A 67 -3.17 -5.89 4.12
CA ILE A 67 -3.16 -5.35 2.75
C ILE A 67 -2.94 -6.44 1.69
N TYR A 68 -2.04 -7.38 1.91
CA TYR A 68 -1.68 -8.42 0.94
C TYR A 68 -2.61 -9.64 0.97
N GLY A 69 -3.42 -9.77 2.03
CA GLY A 69 -4.32 -10.91 2.26
C GLY A 69 -3.60 -12.23 2.56
N MET A 70 -2.28 -12.16 2.82
CA MET A 70 -1.41 -13.27 3.20
C MET A 70 -0.09 -12.70 3.75
N PRO A 71 0.77 -13.51 4.41
CA PRO A 71 2.09 -13.07 4.81
C PRO A 71 2.89 -12.46 3.65
N TYR A 72 3.49 -11.30 3.89
CA TYR A 72 4.21 -10.55 2.84
C TYR A 72 5.35 -11.36 2.21
N THR A 73 6.02 -12.19 3.00
CA THR A 73 7.06 -13.11 2.52
C THR A 73 6.53 -14.08 1.48
N ASP A 74 5.34 -14.64 1.70
CA ASP A 74 4.70 -15.58 0.79
C ASP A 74 4.25 -14.88 -0.49
N TRP A 75 3.70 -13.67 -0.35
CA TRP A 75 3.33 -12.85 -1.50
C TRP A 75 4.55 -12.51 -2.35
N LYS A 76 5.64 -12.08 -1.73
CA LYS A 76 6.91 -11.77 -2.39
C LYS A 76 7.44 -12.97 -3.16
N ASN A 77 7.49 -14.13 -2.53
CA ASN A 77 7.99 -15.35 -3.15
C ASN A 77 7.13 -15.83 -4.33
N LYS A 78 5.80 -15.65 -4.25
CA LYS A 78 4.87 -16.12 -5.28
C LYS A 78 4.68 -15.15 -6.45
N TYR A 79 4.76 -13.84 -6.20
CA TYR A 79 4.23 -12.84 -7.13
C TYR A 79 5.15 -11.64 -7.40
N GLN A 80 6.15 -11.38 -6.55
CA GLN A 80 7.07 -10.27 -6.80
C GLN A 80 8.03 -10.62 -7.93
N LYS A 81 8.11 -9.74 -8.93
CA LYS A 81 9.06 -9.85 -10.03
C LYS A 81 10.22 -8.88 -9.79
N GLU A 82 11.38 -9.22 -10.35
CA GLU A 82 12.50 -8.28 -10.39
C GLU A 82 12.13 -7.06 -11.23
N ALA A 83 12.45 -5.88 -10.71
CA ALA A 83 12.23 -4.64 -11.42
C ALA A 83 13.23 -4.50 -12.57
N THR A 84 12.73 -4.13 -13.75
CA THR A 84 13.59 -3.80 -14.90
C THR A 84 14.47 -2.58 -14.60
N PRO A 85 15.62 -2.42 -15.28
CA PRO A 85 16.47 -1.24 -15.11
C PRO A 85 15.73 0.09 -15.32
N ALA A 86 14.80 0.13 -16.28
CA ALA A 86 13.98 1.30 -16.55
C ALA A 86 13.04 1.64 -15.38
N GLN A 87 12.38 0.63 -14.79
CA GLN A 87 11.53 0.83 -13.62
C GLN A 87 12.33 1.31 -12.40
N GLN A 88 13.55 0.78 -12.22
CA GLN A 88 14.45 1.22 -11.14
C GLN A 88 14.91 2.67 -11.33
N ALA A 89 15.29 3.05 -12.55
CA ALA A 89 15.71 4.42 -12.87
C ALA A 89 14.57 5.44 -12.63
N ASN A 90 13.35 5.11 -13.07
CA ASN A 90 12.17 5.95 -12.81
C ASN A 90 11.90 6.09 -11.32
N PHE A 91 12.03 5.00 -10.56
CA PHE A 91 11.80 5.01 -9.13
C PHE A 91 12.76 5.95 -8.39
N GLN A 92 14.05 5.92 -8.75
CA GLN A 92 15.05 6.85 -8.21
C GLN A 92 14.72 8.32 -8.52
N ASN A 93 14.10 8.61 -9.67
CA ASN A 93 13.66 9.96 -10.00
C ASN A 93 12.43 10.40 -9.19
N THR A 94 11.48 9.48 -8.95
CA THR A 94 10.29 9.76 -8.13
C THR A 94 10.55 9.86 -6.62
N GLN A 95 11.68 9.34 -6.13
CA GLN A 95 12.07 9.48 -4.72
C GLN A 95 12.72 10.82 -4.38
N LYS A 96 13.02 11.67 -5.37
CA LYS A 96 13.47 13.03 -5.09
C LYS A 96 12.28 13.78 -4.48
N PRO A 97 12.41 14.34 -3.25
CA PRO A 97 11.32 15.09 -2.66
C PRO A 97 10.92 16.20 -3.62
N ASP A 98 9.63 16.30 -3.92
CA ASP A 98 9.08 17.44 -4.63
C ASP A 98 9.48 18.70 -3.86
N LYS A 99 10.13 19.65 -4.55
CA LYS A 99 10.55 20.94 -3.99
C LYS A 99 9.37 21.86 -3.60
N HIS A 100 8.15 21.33 -3.54
CA HIS A 100 6.91 22.06 -3.27
C HIS A 100 6.27 21.76 -1.92
N GLU A 101 6.86 20.90 -1.10
CA GLU A 101 6.49 20.80 0.32
C GLU A 101 7.58 21.51 1.16
N SER A 102 7.44 22.83 1.29
CA SER A 102 8.08 23.69 2.30
C SER A 102 7.02 24.59 2.91
#